data_AF-A0A8H4F1N0-F1
#
_entry.id   AF-A0A8H4F1N0-F1
#
_cell.length_a   1.000
_cell.length_b   1.000
_cell.length_c   1.000
_cell.angle_alpha   90.00
_cell.angle_beta   90.00
_cell.angle_gamma   90.00
#
_symmetry.space_group_name_H-M   'P 1'
#
loop_
_entity.id
_entity.type
_entity.pdbx_description
1 polymer ?
#
loop_
_entity_poly.entity_id
_entity_poly.type
_entity_poly.pdbx_seq_one_letter_code
_entity_poly.pdbx_strand_id
1 'polypeptide(L)'
;MEVVEEESLVIEEPEEDAEYQEAEDNDVIEDLPVNSKHKAFFESIHARLRNNGCPVEYDRKTFWVEPVDAYFAMKNKIDPSESLYQPRVFLWLPHHLLPFKFQSLRCPKCKASVKGKGFNKDPHARRIVDLTSCFYLMSYRYECSVTGCKKEGFEDSWQSYDPVIMHQLPQELQMEFPAILTRKGGVSKTVANLLRPCMQNSMGPQRFQKLLRELHVLRHDELELQYLLSQLGKKEGLLEKYPFRPYSSFEDSNQYAGYVPGAIYFRTLYTAIIDELKPKMEKHAMLLDGKVLKCDHSFKFPKHIAKIEDAGVFTALFTVTNEYEEIVHQALVPSKSLIYLKHSLQKMKEAYELYGHQMPVAFFTDNVQSDKRFLEGIFESL
;
A
#
# COMPACT_ATOMS: atom_id res chain seq x y z
N MET A 1 -19.62 -58.43 -27.02
CA MET A 1 -18.99 -57.22 -27.56
C MET A 1 -19.47 -56.11 -26.65
N GLU A 2 -18.68 -55.86 -25.62
CA GLU A 2 -19.04 -55.04 -24.46
C GLU A 2 -19.12 -53.56 -24.85
N VAL A 3 -20.18 -52.91 -24.39
CA VAL A 3 -20.35 -51.47 -24.40
C VAL A 3 -19.57 -50.94 -23.21
N VAL A 4 -18.50 -50.19 -23.48
CA VAL A 4 -17.76 -49.47 -22.45
C VAL A 4 -18.53 -48.18 -22.16
N GLU A 5 -19.11 -48.09 -20.97
CA GLU A 5 -19.66 -46.86 -20.42
C GLU A 5 -18.49 -45.92 -20.08
N GLU A 6 -18.48 -44.73 -20.66
CA GLU A 6 -17.58 -43.66 -20.23
C GLU A 6 -18.07 -43.10 -18.88
N GLU A 7 -17.41 -43.49 -17.80
CA GLU A 7 -17.53 -42.85 -16.49
C GLU A 7 -17.11 -41.39 -16.60
N SER A 8 -18.08 -40.49 -16.47
CA SER A 8 -17.82 -39.07 -16.29
C SER A 8 -17.17 -38.83 -14.94
N LEU A 9 -15.88 -38.46 -14.96
CA LEU A 9 -15.15 -37.95 -13.80
C LEU A 9 -15.78 -36.62 -13.36
N VAL A 10 -16.65 -36.71 -12.36
CA VAL A 10 -17.11 -35.55 -11.59
C VAL A 10 -15.91 -35.05 -10.78
N ILE A 11 -15.29 -33.97 -11.25
CA ILE A 11 -14.34 -33.19 -10.46
C ILE A 11 -15.21 -32.40 -9.47
N GLU A 12 -15.31 -32.88 -8.24
CA GLU A 12 -15.84 -32.09 -7.13
C GLU A 12 -14.89 -30.89 -6.91
N GLU A 13 -15.31 -29.71 -7.35
CA GLU A 13 -14.68 -28.47 -6.92
C GLU A 13 -14.88 -28.33 -5.40
N PRO A 14 -13.82 -28.06 -4.63
CA PRO A 14 -13.98 -27.89 -3.18
C PRO A 14 -14.85 -26.65 -2.93
N GLU A 15 -15.94 -26.83 -2.18
CA GLU A 15 -16.71 -25.76 -1.57
C GLU A 15 -15.78 -24.99 -0.61
N GLU A 16 -15.10 -23.96 -1.10
CA GLU A 16 -14.46 -22.94 -0.26
C GLU A 16 -15.54 -22.02 0.34
N ASP A 17 -16.39 -22.58 1.19
CA ASP A 17 -17.15 -21.80 2.16
C ASP A 17 -16.21 -21.41 3.31
N ALA A 18 -15.25 -20.54 3.01
CA ALA A 18 -14.55 -19.79 4.04
C ALA A 18 -15.52 -18.70 4.53
N GLU A 19 -16.22 -18.98 5.63
CA GLU A 19 -16.83 -17.95 6.47
C GLU A 19 -15.75 -16.92 6.81
N TYR A 20 -15.73 -15.82 6.06
CA TYR A 20 -14.91 -14.66 6.37
C TYR A 20 -15.52 -13.99 7.60
N GLN A 21 -15.11 -14.45 8.78
CA GLN A 21 -15.35 -13.71 10.01
C GLN A 21 -14.66 -12.35 9.85
N GLU A 22 -15.46 -11.27 9.85
CA GLU A 22 -14.95 -9.92 10.04
C GLU A 22 -14.38 -9.86 11.46
N ALA A 23 -13.11 -10.22 11.61
CA ALA A 23 -12.36 -9.80 12.77
C ALA A 23 -12.35 -8.27 12.74
N GLU A 24 -12.92 -7.62 13.76
CA GLU A 24 -12.70 -6.20 14.01
C GLU A 24 -11.27 -5.98 14.50
N ASP A 25 -10.28 -6.33 13.69
CA ASP A 25 -8.89 -5.94 13.93
C ASP A 25 -8.78 -4.47 13.55
N ASN A 26 -9.11 -3.60 14.51
CA ASN A 26 -8.62 -2.23 14.53
C ASN A 26 -7.09 -2.30 14.68
N ASP A 27 -6.39 -2.55 13.57
CA ASP A 27 -4.94 -2.49 13.47
C ASP A 27 -4.46 -1.06 13.77
N VAL A 28 -4.37 -0.74 15.05
CA VAL A 28 -3.75 0.48 15.51
C VAL A 28 -2.25 0.26 15.40
N ILE A 29 -1.59 0.97 14.48
CA ILE A 29 -0.15 1.17 14.56
C ILE A 29 0.10 1.83 15.92
N GLU A 30 0.55 1.05 16.89
CA GLU A 30 0.78 1.51 18.26
C GLU A 30 1.98 2.43 18.30
N ASP A 31 1.81 3.55 19.01
CA ASP A 31 2.91 4.46 19.30
C ASP A 31 3.95 3.74 20.15
N LEU A 32 5.22 4.05 19.91
CA LEU A 32 6.31 3.45 20.70
C LEU A 32 6.19 3.86 22.17
N PRO A 33 6.43 2.94 23.12
CA PRO A 33 6.45 3.26 24.54
C PRO A 33 7.40 4.41 24.87
N VAL A 34 7.06 5.16 25.93
CA VAL A 34 7.85 6.30 26.42
C VAL A 34 9.31 5.92 26.72
N ASN A 35 9.55 4.69 27.17
CA ASN A 35 10.87 4.19 27.54
C ASN A 35 11.51 3.32 26.46
N SER A 36 10.98 3.31 25.23
CA SER A 36 11.56 2.50 24.16
C SER A 36 12.94 3.01 23.74
N LYS A 37 13.85 2.08 23.46
CA LYS A 37 15.19 2.37 22.92
C LYS A 37 15.13 3.18 21.62
N HIS A 38 14.14 2.85 20.79
CA HIS A 38 13.83 3.56 19.56
C HIS A 38 13.54 5.06 19.79
N LYS A 39 12.74 5.39 20.81
CA LYS A 39 12.42 6.80 21.12
C LYS A 39 13.67 7.58 21.55
N ALA A 40 14.48 7.02 22.43
CA ALA A 40 15.75 7.64 22.84
C ALA A 40 16.71 7.85 21.64
N PHE A 41 16.77 6.87 20.73
CA PHE A 41 17.53 6.99 19.49
C PHE A 41 17.01 8.15 18.61
N PHE A 42 15.70 8.26 18.38
CA PHE A 42 15.11 9.35 17.60
C PHE A 42 15.31 10.73 18.25
N GLU A 43 15.24 10.81 19.57
CA GLU A 43 15.53 12.03 20.32
C GLU A 43 17.00 12.46 20.13
N SER A 44 17.94 11.50 20.09
CA SER A 44 19.35 11.79 19.82
C SER A 44 19.57 12.37 18.41
N ILE A 45 18.87 11.82 17.39
CA ILE A 45 18.90 12.34 16.03
C ILE A 45 18.31 13.76 15.99
N HIS A 46 17.16 13.99 16.64
CA HIS A 46 16.56 15.31 16.74
C HIS A 46 17.46 16.34 17.40
N ALA A 47 18.15 15.97 18.49
CA ALA A 47 19.08 16.87 19.17
C ALA A 47 20.24 17.27 18.24
N ARG A 48 20.82 16.29 17.52
CA ARG A 48 21.89 16.53 16.54
C ARG A 48 21.42 17.46 15.41
N LEU A 49 20.23 17.24 14.85
CA LEU A 49 19.69 18.04 13.75
C LEU A 49 19.40 19.48 14.17
N ARG A 50 18.95 19.73 15.41
CA ARG A 50 18.74 21.10 15.92
C ARG A 50 20.04 21.89 16.01
N ASN A 51 21.16 21.23 16.32
CA ASN A 51 22.44 21.89 16.52
C ASN A 51 23.18 22.20 15.20
N ASN A 52 23.06 21.30 14.20
CA ASN A 52 23.89 21.35 12.99
C ASN A 52 23.23 22.08 11.81
N GLY A 53 21.94 22.42 11.91
CA GLY A 53 21.19 23.07 10.84
C GLY A 53 20.86 22.10 9.71
N CYS A 54 21.83 21.73 8.87
CA CYS A 54 21.66 20.77 7.77
C CYS A 54 22.00 19.33 8.23
N PRO A 55 21.25 18.30 7.78
CA PRO A 55 21.64 16.92 8.03
C PRO A 55 22.99 16.57 7.39
N VAL A 56 23.90 15.99 8.17
CA VAL A 56 25.19 15.49 7.68
C VAL A 56 25.04 14.36 6.66
N GLU A 57 23.90 13.67 6.69
CA GLU A 57 23.50 12.65 5.73
C GLU A 57 23.39 13.23 4.32
N TYR A 58 22.89 14.46 4.19
CA TYR A 58 22.76 15.12 2.89
C TYR A 58 24.13 15.49 2.31
N ASP A 59 25.09 15.90 3.16
CA ASP A 59 26.48 16.11 2.75
C ASP A 59 27.15 14.80 2.28
N ARG A 60 26.74 13.68 2.87
CA ARG A 60 27.13 12.32 2.47
C ARG A 60 26.33 11.78 1.28
N LYS A 61 25.48 12.60 0.66
CA LYS A 61 24.63 12.24 -0.50
C LYS A 61 23.67 11.09 -0.22
N THR A 62 23.09 11.05 0.98
CA THR A 62 22.07 10.06 1.35
C THR A 62 20.95 10.71 2.15
N PHE A 63 19.74 10.15 2.08
CA PHE A 63 18.61 10.55 2.92
C PHE A 63 18.53 9.75 4.23
N TRP A 64 19.39 8.76 4.40
CA TRP A 64 19.24 7.72 5.39
C TRP A 64 20.26 7.84 6.52
N VAL A 65 19.76 7.76 7.76
CA VAL A 65 20.56 7.34 8.90
C VAL A 65 20.53 5.83 8.92
N GLU A 66 21.65 5.22 8.50
CA GLU A 66 21.81 3.77 8.49
C GLU A 66 22.36 3.28 9.85
N PRO A 67 21.85 2.17 10.39
CA PRO A 67 22.45 1.53 11.55
C PRO A 67 23.82 0.96 11.17
N VAL A 68 24.66 0.74 12.19
CA VAL A 68 25.95 0.06 11.98
C VAL A 68 25.70 -1.41 11.64
N ASP A 69 26.38 -1.95 10.65
CA ASP A 69 26.25 -3.37 10.31
C ASP A 69 26.56 -4.25 11.53
N ALA A 70 25.76 -5.31 11.69
CA ALA A 70 25.77 -6.17 12.87
C ALA A 70 27.16 -6.73 13.19
N TYR A 71 27.94 -7.12 12.17
CA TYR A 71 29.32 -7.60 12.38
C TYR A 71 30.22 -6.56 13.08
N PHE A 72 30.18 -5.30 12.63
CA PHE A 72 30.98 -4.22 13.22
C PHE A 72 30.44 -3.81 14.59
N ALA A 73 29.13 -3.77 14.76
CA ALA A 73 28.48 -3.53 16.05
C ALA A 73 28.96 -4.54 17.11
N MET A 74 29.02 -5.82 16.74
CA MET A 74 29.42 -6.89 17.66
C MET A 74 30.92 -6.90 18.01
N LYS A 75 31.78 -6.43 17.11
CA LYS A 75 33.23 -6.26 17.37
C LYS A 75 33.52 -5.20 18.44
N ASN A 76 32.77 -4.12 18.44
CA ASN A 76 32.99 -2.97 19.33
C ASN A 76 32.42 -3.14 20.74
N LYS A 77 31.98 -4.36 21.10
CA LYS A 77 31.50 -4.74 22.45
C LYS A 77 30.30 -3.90 22.94
N ILE A 78 29.43 -3.52 22.01
CA ILE A 78 28.25 -2.71 22.30
C ILE A 78 27.11 -3.63 22.77
N ASP A 79 26.28 -3.13 23.69
CA ASP A 79 25.02 -3.79 24.07
C ASP A 79 24.16 -4.00 22.80
N PRO A 80 23.58 -5.18 22.55
CA PRO A 80 22.71 -5.42 21.40
C PRO A 80 21.62 -4.36 21.25
N SER A 81 21.06 -3.90 22.37
CA SER A 81 20.02 -2.87 22.40
C SER A 81 20.50 -1.48 21.97
N GLU A 82 21.81 -1.24 22.01
CA GLU A 82 22.42 0.02 21.58
C GLU A 82 22.80 0.02 20.10
N SER A 83 22.80 -1.13 19.42
CA SER A 83 23.30 -1.22 18.04
C SER A 83 22.43 -2.06 17.10
N LEU A 84 22.07 -3.28 17.48
CA LEU A 84 21.30 -4.20 16.63
C LEU A 84 19.81 -3.85 16.56
N TYR A 85 19.27 -3.14 17.56
CA TYR A 85 17.87 -2.71 17.58
C TYR A 85 17.65 -1.36 16.89
N GLN A 86 18.72 -0.69 16.43
CA GLN A 86 18.57 0.62 15.79
C GLN A 86 17.96 0.47 14.40
N PRO A 87 16.82 1.10 14.12
CA PRO A 87 16.21 1.04 12.81
C PRO A 87 16.86 2.04 11.85
N ARG A 88 16.62 1.85 10.56
CA ARG A 88 16.91 2.86 9.54
C ARG A 88 15.98 4.06 9.72
N VAL A 89 16.50 5.27 9.56
CA VAL A 89 15.69 6.50 9.61
C VAL A 89 15.83 7.28 8.32
N PHE A 90 14.72 7.52 7.64
CA PHE A 90 14.65 8.38 6.47
C PHE A 90 14.41 9.83 6.89
N LEU A 91 15.33 10.71 6.53
CA LEU A 91 15.26 12.14 6.82
C LEU A 91 14.59 12.88 5.65
N TRP A 92 13.38 13.40 5.89
CA TRP A 92 12.65 14.19 4.91
C TRP A 92 12.61 15.67 5.29
N LEU A 93 13.64 16.40 4.86
CA LEU A 93 13.88 17.80 5.17
C LEU A 93 14.13 18.59 3.87
N PRO A 94 13.16 18.61 2.93
CA PRO A 94 13.40 19.07 1.57
C PRO A 94 13.83 20.53 1.48
N HIS A 95 13.49 21.36 2.45
CA HIS A 95 13.95 22.75 2.52
C HIS A 95 15.48 22.91 2.61
N HIS A 96 16.26 21.88 2.93
CA HIS A 96 17.73 21.95 2.82
C HIS A 96 18.25 21.70 1.41
N LEU A 97 17.42 21.12 0.54
CA LEU A 97 17.76 20.70 -0.82
C LEU A 97 17.27 21.69 -1.87
N LEU A 98 16.54 22.74 -1.47
CA LEU A 98 16.01 23.75 -2.35
C LEU A 98 16.91 25.00 -2.40
N PRO A 99 17.03 25.68 -3.56
CA PRO A 99 17.95 26.81 -3.75
C PRO A 99 17.81 27.94 -2.73
N PHE A 100 16.57 28.28 -2.34
CA PHE A 100 16.27 29.38 -1.41
C PHE A 100 15.70 28.88 -0.07
N LYS A 101 16.03 27.63 0.29
CA LYS A 101 15.54 26.95 1.50
C LYS A 101 14.01 27.09 1.67
N PHE A 102 13.56 27.54 2.84
CA PHE A 102 12.14 27.79 3.15
C PHE A 102 11.45 28.79 2.20
N GLN A 103 12.20 29.73 1.60
CA GLN A 103 11.62 30.74 0.70
C GLN A 103 11.21 30.14 -0.65
N SER A 104 11.73 28.96 -0.98
CA SER A 104 11.32 28.17 -2.14
C SER A 104 9.91 27.59 -1.97
N LEU A 105 9.42 27.49 -0.73
CA LEU A 105 8.12 26.92 -0.39
C LEU A 105 7.11 28.04 -0.09
N ARG A 106 5.89 27.86 -0.60
CA ARG A 106 4.79 28.81 -0.47
C ARG A 106 3.66 28.22 0.37
N CYS A 107 3.06 29.10 1.17
CA CYS A 107 1.87 28.80 1.94
C CYS A 107 0.74 28.39 0.98
N PRO A 108 0.10 27.21 1.17
CA PRO A 108 -1.02 26.79 0.34
C PRO A 108 -2.19 27.79 0.33
N LYS A 109 -2.38 28.55 1.42
CA LYS A 109 -3.49 29.51 1.61
C LYS A 109 -3.24 30.87 0.94
N CYS A 110 -2.18 31.58 1.34
CA CYS A 110 -1.94 32.97 0.93
C CYS A 110 -0.76 33.14 -0.04
N LYS A 111 -0.10 32.04 -0.42
CA LYS A 111 1.07 32.01 -1.31
C LYS A 111 2.31 32.76 -0.81
N ALA A 112 2.28 33.34 0.40
CA ALA A 112 3.46 33.89 1.05
C ALA A 112 4.49 32.80 1.39
N SER A 113 5.72 33.18 1.72
CA SER A 113 6.75 32.22 2.14
C SER A 113 6.37 31.48 3.43
N VAL A 114 6.91 30.28 3.60
CA VAL A 114 6.77 29.53 4.86
C VAL A 114 8.00 29.74 5.75
N LYS A 115 7.86 29.45 7.05
CA LYS A 115 8.97 29.35 8.01
C LYS A 115 8.94 27.99 8.70
N GLY A 116 10.05 27.64 9.33
CA GLY A 116 10.17 26.40 10.08
C GLY A 116 9.43 26.46 11.41
N LYS A 117 8.54 25.49 11.67
CA LYS A 117 7.88 25.30 12.97
C LYS A 117 8.65 24.33 13.86
N GLY A 118 9.30 23.33 13.26
CA GLY A 118 10.14 22.36 13.96
C GLY A 118 9.80 20.90 13.62
N PHE A 119 10.44 19.99 14.33
CA PHE A 119 10.21 18.55 14.24
C PHE A 119 8.96 18.11 15.00
N ASN A 120 8.40 16.97 14.60
CA ASN A 120 7.33 16.34 15.34
C ASN A 120 7.84 15.81 16.70
N LYS A 121 7.00 15.96 17.73
CA LYS A 121 7.30 15.45 19.07
C LYS A 121 6.58 14.14 19.35
N ASP A 122 5.40 13.96 18.76
CA ASP A 122 4.56 12.79 18.97
C ASP A 122 3.81 12.41 17.68
N PRO A 123 4.20 11.31 17.01
CA PRO A 123 5.45 10.58 17.21
C PRO A 123 6.68 11.41 16.74
N HIS A 124 7.86 11.14 17.30
CA HIS A 124 9.12 11.74 16.82
C HIS A 124 9.44 11.34 15.37
N ALA A 125 9.20 10.08 15.03
CA ALA A 125 9.35 9.56 13.68
C ALA A 125 8.20 8.58 13.41
N ARG A 126 7.65 8.62 12.20
CA ARG A 126 6.52 7.77 11.80
C ARG A 126 7.04 6.41 11.34
N ARG A 127 6.45 5.32 11.83
CA ARG A 127 6.84 3.96 11.43
C ARG A 127 6.37 3.66 10.01
N ILE A 128 7.28 3.16 9.19
CA ILE A 128 7.03 2.70 7.83
C ILE A 128 7.40 1.22 7.73
N VAL A 129 6.44 0.40 7.33
CA VAL A 129 6.63 -1.04 7.18
C VAL A 129 7.27 -1.32 5.83
N ASP A 130 8.43 -1.99 5.83
CA ASP A 130 9.12 -2.44 4.62
C ASP A 130 9.18 -3.98 4.55
N LEU A 131 9.89 -4.56 3.58
CA LEU A 131 9.88 -6.01 3.33
C LEU A 131 10.42 -6.85 4.51
N THR A 132 11.56 -6.48 5.09
CA THR A 132 12.25 -7.30 6.10
C THR A 132 12.33 -6.64 7.48
N SER A 133 11.99 -5.35 7.56
CA SER A 133 12.02 -4.59 8.80
C SER A 133 11.21 -3.30 8.64
N CYS A 134 10.88 -2.63 9.73
CA CYS A 134 10.39 -1.26 9.67
C CYS A 134 11.54 -0.26 9.53
N PHE A 135 11.30 0.85 8.81
CA PHE A 135 12.12 2.06 8.92
C PHE A 135 11.26 3.22 9.44
N TYR A 136 11.89 4.33 9.80
CA TYR A 136 11.18 5.46 10.39
C TYR A 136 11.36 6.73 9.58
N LEU A 137 10.25 7.42 9.31
CA LEU A 137 10.21 8.71 8.65
C LEU A 137 10.33 9.83 9.67
N MET A 138 11.43 10.58 9.60
CA MET A 138 11.62 11.82 10.34
C MET A 138 11.40 13.00 9.41
N SER A 139 10.49 13.89 9.77
CA SER A 139 10.02 14.97 8.90
C SER A 139 9.97 16.30 9.62
N TYR A 140 9.93 17.38 8.84
CA TYR A 140 9.80 18.74 9.36
C TYR A 140 8.39 19.30 9.17
N ARG A 141 7.99 20.20 10.07
CA ARG A 141 6.76 20.96 9.99
C ARG A 141 7.03 22.42 9.62
N TYR A 142 6.24 22.93 8.69
CA TYR A 142 6.26 24.31 8.21
C TYR A 142 5.03 25.07 8.70
N GLU A 143 5.15 26.38 8.84
CA GLU A 143 4.01 27.27 9.10
C GLU A 143 4.11 28.53 8.24
N CYS A 144 2.99 29.23 8.07
CA CYS A 144 2.97 30.47 7.31
C CYS A 144 3.84 31.54 7.98
N SER A 145 4.60 32.31 7.20
CA SER A 145 5.35 33.46 7.73
C SER A 145 4.43 34.64 8.10
N VAL A 146 3.25 34.73 7.49
CA VAL A 146 2.29 35.81 7.73
C VAL A 146 1.49 35.53 9.01
N THR A 147 1.63 36.42 9.99
CA THR A 147 0.88 36.39 11.25
C THR A 147 -0.62 36.53 10.98
N GLY A 148 -1.44 35.65 11.57
CA GLY A 148 -2.90 35.71 11.41
C GLY A 148 -3.42 35.10 10.11
N CYS A 149 -2.60 34.36 9.35
CA CYS A 149 -3.03 33.56 8.20
C CYS A 149 -3.86 32.33 8.65
N LYS A 150 -4.99 32.58 9.32
CA LYS A 150 -5.99 31.60 9.74
C LYS A 150 -7.23 31.82 8.88
N LYS A 151 -7.65 30.80 8.15
CA LYS A 151 -9.02 30.72 7.60
C LYS A 151 -9.73 29.62 8.38
N GLU A 152 -11.00 29.82 8.69
CA GLU A 152 -11.83 28.78 9.29
C GLU A 152 -11.74 27.49 8.44
N GLY A 153 -11.52 26.35 9.12
CA GLY A 153 -11.45 25.03 8.48
C GLY A 153 -10.08 24.61 7.91
N PHE A 154 -9.01 25.41 8.02
CA PHE A 154 -7.68 25.02 7.50
C PHE A 154 -6.59 24.99 8.57
N GLU A 155 -5.78 23.93 8.59
CA GLU A 155 -4.60 23.81 9.46
C GLU A 155 -3.60 24.95 9.25
N ASP A 156 -2.99 25.44 10.33
CA ASP A 156 -2.02 26.55 10.34
C ASP A 156 -0.58 26.11 10.10
N SER A 157 -0.36 24.81 9.95
CA SER A 157 0.95 24.22 9.71
C SER A 157 0.84 22.96 8.87
N TRP A 158 1.89 22.64 8.11
CA TRP A 158 1.94 21.51 7.19
C TRP A 158 3.18 20.67 7.44
N GLN A 159 3.06 19.36 7.30
CA GLN A 159 4.21 18.48 7.23
C GLN A 159 4.91 18.61 5.88
N SER A 160 6.21 18.35 5.89
CA SER A 160 7.03 18.33 4.67
C SER A 160 6.64 17.26 3.65
N TYR A 161 5.91 16.23 4.08
CA TYR A 161 5.36 15.20 3.20
C TYR A 161 3.89 15.47 2.81
N ASP A 162 3.27 16.55 3.29
CA ASP A 162 1.88 16.84 2.92
C ASP A 162 1.81 17.07 1.41
N PRO A 163 0.77 16.55 0.71
CA PRO A 163 0.68 16.67 -0.74
C PRO A 163 0.86 18.10 -1.24
N VAL A 164 0.25 19.09 -0.58
CA VAL A 164 0.35 20.50 -0.96
C VAL A 164 1.78 21.08 -0.88
N ILE A 165 2.65 20.50 -0.06
CA ILE A 165 4.07 20.86 0.02
C ILE A 165 4.89 20.03 -0.98
N MET A 166 4.63 18.73 -1.06
CA MET A 166 5.30 17.80 -1.98
C MET A 166 5.20 18.27 -3.44
N HIS A 167 4.02 18.71 -3.88
CA HIS A 167 3.81 19.21 -5.25
C HIS A 167 4.60 20.49 -5.60
N GLN A 168 5.19 21.16 -4.61
CA GLN A 168 6.05 22.33 -4.84
C GLN A 168 7.53 21.95 -5.03
N LEU A 169 7.89 20.69 -4.76
CA LEU A 169 9.26 20.19 -4.90
C LEU A 169 9.55 19.80 -6.36
N PRO A 170 10.82 19.80 -6.79
CA PRO A 170 11.22 19.19 -8.05
C PRO A 170 10.74 17.74 -8.15
N GLN A 171 10.30 17.31 -9.33
CA GLN A 171 9.71 15.97 -9.53
C GLN A 171 10.72 14.86 -9.17
N GLU A 172 11.99 15.07 -9.51
CA GLU A 172 13.08 14.14 -9.22
C GLU A 172 13.21 13.94 -7.70
N LEU A 173 13.09 15.02 -6.92
CA LEU A 173 13.11 14.94 -5.46
C LEU A 173 11.85 14.26 -4.91
N GLN A 174 10.67 14.51 -5.48
CA GLN A 174 9.44 13.82 -5.06
C GLN A 174 9.55 12.30 -5.25
N MET A 175 10.24 11.85 -6.30
CA MET A 175 10.44 10.43 -6.58
C MET A 175 11.27 9.72 -5.49
N GLU A 176 12.21 10.42 -4.85
CA GLU A 176 13.05 9.90 -3.75
C GLU A 176 12.26 9.60 -2.47
N PHE A 177 11.04 10.13 -2.30
CA PHE A 177 10.24 9.84 -1.12
C PHE A 177 9.82 8.36 -1.09
N PRO A 178 10.20 7.57 -0.07
CA PRO A 178 10.17 6.10 -0.17
C PRO A 178 8.88 5.46 0.34
N ALA A 179 7.89 6.25 0.79
CA ALA A 179 6.75 5.72 1.55
C ALA A 179 5.39 6.13 0.98
N ILE A 180 4.38 5.29 1.21
CA ILE A 180 2.96 5.62 1.12
C ILE A 180 2.43 5.75 2.55
N LEU A 181 1.95 6.93 2.90
CA LEU A 181 1.55 7.25 4.27
C LEU A 181 0.07 6.96 4.50
N THR A 182 -0.22 6.39 5.66
CA THR A 182 -1.57 6.21 6.18
C THR A 182 -1.77 7.11 7.40
N ARG A 183 -2.92 7.04 8.09
CA ARG A 183 -3.22 7.91 9.24
C ARG A 183 -2.18 7.79 10.37
N LYS A 184 -1.74 6.59 10.72
CA LYS A 184 -0.85 6.33 11.88
C LYS A 184 0.56 5.83 11.51
N GLY A 185 0.90 5.75 10.23
CA GLY A 185 2.22 5.32 9.78
C GLY A 185 2.31 5.28 8.27
N GLY A 186 2.82 4.18 7.72
CA GLY A 186 2.82 3.94 6.28
C GLY A 186 3.48 2.62 5.91
N VAL A 187 3.57 2.37 4.62
CA VAL A 187 4.37 1.29 4.03
C VAL A 187 5.41 1.86 3.10
N SER A 188 6.47 1.11 2.82
CA SER A 188 7.40 1.47 1.76
C SER A 188 6.69 1.38 0.39
N LYS A 189 7.15 2.18 -0.58
CA LYS A 189 6.74 2.04 -1.98
C LYS A 189 7.04 0.62 -2.50
N THR A 190 8.10 -0.02 -2.01
CA THR A 190 8.45 -1.41 -2.34
C THR A 190 7.35 -2.38 -1.93
N VAL A 191 6.89 -2.32 -0.66
CA VAL A 191 5.80 -3.16 -0.17
C VAL A 191 4.50 -2.86 -0.91
N ALA A 192 4.17 -1.60 -1.16
CA ALA A 192 2.98 -1.23 -1.93
C ALA A 192 3.01 -1.74 -3.38
N ASN A 193 4.17 -1.64 -4.03
CA ASN A 193 4.37 -2.15 -5.39
C ASN A 193 4.32 -3.67 -5.46
N LEU A 194 4.71 -4.37 -4.39
CA LEU A 194 4.58 -5.83 -4.29
C LEU A 194 3.15 -6.27 -3.97
N LEU A 195 2.42 -5.47 -3.19
CA LEU A 195 1.05 -5.77 -2.77
C LEU A 195 0.14 -6.04 -3.97
N ARG A 196 0.19 -5.18 -5.00
CA ARG A 196 -0.67 -5.30 -6.18
C ARG A 196 -0.47 -6.61 -6.97
N PRO A 197 0.74 -6.97 -7.44
CA PRO A 197 0.95 -8.23 -8.15
C PRO A 197 0.63 -9.45 -7.26
N CYS A 198 0.88 -9.39 -5.94
CA CYS A 198 0.45 -10.45 -5.03
C CYS A 198 -1.08 -10.64 -5.05
N MET A 199 -1.85 -9.56 -4.90
CA MET A 199 -3.33 -9.64 -4.94
C MET A 199 -3.84 -10.17 -6.29
N GLN A 200 -3.21 -9.76 -7.40
CA GLN A 200 -3.58 -10.21 -8.74
C GLN A 200 -3.24 -11.69 -9.00
N ASN A 201 -2.31 -12.27 -8.23
CA ASN A 201 -1.90 -13.68 -8.34
C ASN A 201 -2.39 -14.51 -7.15
N SER A 202 -3.63 -14.25 -6.69
CA SER A 202 -4.32 -15.04 -5.66
C SER A 202 -3.63 -15.09 -4.28
N MET A 203 -2.78 -14.10 -3.99
CA MET A 203 -2.24 -13.86 -2.65
C MET A 203 -3.02 -12.72 -1.99
N GLY A 204 -4.15 -13.08 -1.37
CA GLY A 204 -4.98 -12.13 -0.62
C GLY A 204 -4.28 -11.49 0.59
N PRO A 205 -4.90 -10.48 1.22
CA PRO A 205 -4.27 -9.67 2.28
C PRO A 205 -3.73 -10.49 3.46
N GLN A 206 -4.43 -11.55 3.87
CA GLN A 206 -4.02 -12.42 4.97
C GLN A 206 -2.74 -13.20 4.63
N ARG A 207 -2.65 -13.74 3.41
CA ARG A 207 -1.45 -14.47 2.95
C ARG A 207 -0.26 -13.52 2.80
N PHE A 208 -0.51 -12.32 2.27
CA PHE A 208 0.51 -11.28 2.13
C PHE A 208 1.04 -10.83 3.51
N GLN A 209 0.16 -10.61 4.47
CA GLN A 209 0.54 -10.23 5.84
C GLN A 209 1.42 -11.30 6.50
N LYS A 210 1.03 -12.58 6.39
CA LYS A 210 1.82 -13.71 6.92
C LYS A 210 3.20 -13.76 6.28
N LEU A 211 3.28 -13.65 4.95
CA LEU A 211 4.57 -13.59 4.23
C LEU A 211 5.46 -12.48 4.79
N LEU A 212 4.91 -11.27 4.98
CA LEU A 212 5.67 -10.13 5.48
C LEU A 212 6.13 -10.37 6.93
N ARG A 213 5.28 -10.97 7.78
CA ARG A 213 5.65 -11.36 9.15
C ARG A 213 6.80 -12.36 9.17
N GLU A 214 6.75 -13.39 8.33
CA GLU A 214 7.84 -14.36 8.21
C GLU A 214 9.17 -13.68 7.83
N LEU A 215 9.16 -12.75 6.87
CA LEU A 215 10.37 -12.01 6.48
C LEU A 215 10.93 -11.14 7.61
N HIS A 216 10.07 -10.51 8.41
CA HIS A 216 10.48 -9.68 9.55
C HIS A 216 11.04 -10.53 10.70
N VAL A 217 10.41 -11.67 10.98
CA VAL A 217 10.88 -12.62 12.01
C VAL A 217 12.17 -13.29 11.58
N LEU A 218 12.30 -13.70 10.31
CA LEU A 218 13.55 -14.22 9.75
C LEU A 218 14.71 -13.24 9.96
N ARG A 219 14.50 -11.96 9.65
CA ARG A 219 15.51 -10.92 9.84
C ARG A 219 15.90 -10.77 11.32
N HIS A 220 14.92 -10.85 12.22
CA HIS A 220 15.15 -10.83 13.67
C HIS A 220 16.01 -12.02 14.11
N ASP A 221 15.67 -13.23 13.69
CA ASP A 221 16.36 -14.46 14.07
C ASP A 221 17.80 -14.50 13.51
N GLU A 222 18.02 -13.97 12.31
CA GLU A 222 19.36 -13.77 11.75
C GLU A 222 20.22 -12.85 12.60
N LEU A 223 19.64 -11.75 13.13
CA LEU A 223 20.36 -10.84 14.03
C LEU A 223 20.66 -11.49 15.38
N GLU A 224 19.70 -12.22 15.94
CA GLU A 224 19.89 -12.99 17.17
C GLU A 224 21.00 -14.02 16.99
N LEU A 225 21.00 -14.78 15.90
CA LEU A 225 22.05 -15.75 15.60
C LEU A 225 23.42 -15.08 15.52
N GLN A 226 23.55 -13.95 14.82
CA GLN A 226 24.81 -13.21 14.75
C GLN A 226 25.27 -12.72 16.12
N TYR A 227 24.34 -12.26 16.96
CA TYR A 227 24.63 -11.90 18.34
C TYR A 227 25.15 -13.10 19.14
N LEU A 228 24.46 -14.25 19.10
CA LEU A 228 24.84 -15.47 19.81
C LEU A 228 26.22 -15.99 19.37
N LEU A 229 26.50 -16.02 18.07
CA LEU A 229 27.80 -16.39 17.53
C LEU A 229 28.90 -15.45 18.03
N SER A 230 28.62 -14.14 18.12
CA SER A 230 29.58 -13.17 18.66
C SER A 230 29.86 -13.40 20.16
N GLN A 231 28.88 -13.86 20.93
CA GLN A 231 29.05 -14.18 22.35
C GLN A 231 29.82 -15.50 22.53
N LEU A 232 29.59 -16.49 21.66
CA LEU A 232 30.34 -17.74 21.68
C LEU A 232 31.82 -17.51 21.42
N GLY A 233 32.17 -16.76 20.37
CA GLY A 233 33.57 -16.43 20.07
C GLY A 233 34.28 -15.63 21.17
N LYS A 234 33.52 -14.90 22.00
CA LYS A 234 34.07 -14.19 23.18
C LYS A 234 34.35 -15.14 24.34
N LYS A 235 33.55 -16.20 24.53
CA LYS A 235 33.77 -17.23 25.56
C LYS A 235 34.99 -18.10 25.28
N GLU A 236 35.31 -18.35 24.01
CA GLU A 236 36.50 -19.11 23.62
C GLU A 236 37.81 -18.31 23.79
N GLY A 237 37.72 -16.98 23.92
CA GLY A 237 38.85 -16.11 24.30
C GLY A 237 38.93 -15.87 25.81
N LEU A 238 40.09 -15.43 26.31
CA LEU A 238 40.36 -15.03 27.72
C LEU A 238 39.53 -13.82 28.23
N LEU A 239 38.40 -13.47 27.60
CA LEU A 239 37.58 -12.29 27.86
C LEU A 239 36.27 -12.65 28.56
N GLU A 240 36.37 -13.23 29.75
CA GLU A 240 35.27 -13.64 30.64
C GLU A 240 34.42 -12.50 31.25
N LYS A 241 34.57 -11.24 30.80
CA LYS A 241 34.13 -10.08 31.61
C LYS A 241 32.77 -9.44 31.26
N TYR A 242 32.00 -9.97 30.30
CA TYR A 242 30.70 -9.38 29.96
C TYR A 242 29.54 -10.34 30.28
N PRO A 243 28.55 -9.92 31.09
CA PRO A 243 27.39 -10.75 31.37
C PRO A 243 26.58 -10.95 30.09
N PHE A 244 26.26 -12.20 29.78
CA PHE A 244 25.33 -12.53 28.71
C PHE A 244 23.98 -11.88 28.96
N ARG A 245 23.46 -11.16 27.95
CA ARG A 245 22.09 -10.64 27.95
C ARG A 245 21.28 -11.39 26.89
N PRO A 246 20.08 -11.90 27.23
CA PRO A 246 19.19 -12.47 26.22
C PRO A 246 18.85 -11.43 25.16
N TYR A 247 18.75 -11.87 23.91
CA TYR A 247 18.19 -11.06 22.84
C TYR A 247 16.69 -10.86 23.12
N SER A 248 16.15 -9.68 22.84
CA SER A 248 14.73 -9.41 23.11
C SER A 248 13.85 -10.17 22.13
N SER A 249 12.60 -10.46 22.50
CA SER A 249 11.65 -11.02 21.54
C SER A 249 11.31 -10.00 20.44
N PHE A 250 10.84 -10.53 19.29
CA PHE A 250 10.43 -9.73 18.14
C PHE A 250 9.44 -8.61 18.51
N GLU A 251 8.45 -8.90 19.35
CA GLU A 251 7.35 -7.98 19.69
C GLU A 251 7.66 -7.08 20.89
N ASP A 252 8.87 -7.13 21.48
CA ASP A 252 9.24 -6.29 22.62
C ASP A 252 9.31 -4.81 22.23
N SER A 253 8.24 -4.08 22.51
CA SER A 253 8.06 -2.66 22.16
C SER A 253 9.04 -1.71 22.86
N ASN A 254 9.67 -2.13 23.97
CA ASN A 254 10.72 -1.33 24.61
C ASN A 254 12.10 -1.54 23.99
N GLN A 255 12.29 -2.66 23.28
CA GLN A 255 13.56 -3.12 22.72
C GLN A 255 13.50 -3.18 21.19
N TYR A 256 13.45 -4.37 20.59
CA TYR A 256 13.48 -4.59 19.13
C TYR A 256 12.30 -3.95 18.40
N ALA A 257 11.12 -3.90 19.04
CA ALA A 257 9.91 -3.24 18.54
C ALA A 257 9.49 -3.68 17.11
N GLY A 258 9.63 -4.98 16.81
CA GLY A 258 9.18 -5.59 15.57
C GLY A 258 7.68 -5.43 15.37
N TYR A 259 7.26 -5.23 14.12
CA TYR A 259 5.87 -4.90 13.82
C TYR A 259 5.52 -5.19 12.37
N VAL A 260 4.38 -5.86 12.18
CA VAL A 260 3.71 -6.04 10.89
C VAL A 260 2.21 -5.78 11.09
N PRO A 261 1.58 -4.90 10.30
CA PRO A 261 0.14 -4.66 10.38
C PRO A 261 -0.67 -5.92 10.07
N GLY A 262 -1.90 -6.01 10.55
CA GLY A 262 -2.83 -7.08 10.19
C GLY A 262 -3.35 -6.97 8.74
N ALA A 263 -4.13 -7.97 8.37
CA ALA A 263 -4.62 -8.13 7.00
C ALA A 263 -5.58 -7.01 6.56
N ILE A 264 -6.33 -6.45 7.51
CA ILE A 264 -7.30 -5.38 7.25
C ILE A 264 -6.59 -4.10 6.84
N TYR A 265 -5.45 -3.81 7.45
CA TYR A 265 -4.60 -2.71 7.04
C TYR A 265 -4.18 -2.83 5.57
N PHE A 266 -3.68 -4.00 5.15
CA PHE A 266 -3.26 -4.23 3.76
C PHE A 266 -4.44 -4.21 2.78
N ARG A 267 -5.60 -4.73 3.16
CA ARG A 267 -6.83 -4.61 2.37
C ARG A 267 -7.19 -3.15 2.14
N THR A 268 -7.24 -2.36 3.21
CA THR A 268 -7.58 -0.92 3.15
C THR A 268 -6.57 -0.14 2.32
N LEU A 269 -5.29 -0.42 2.50
CA LEU A 269 -4.21 0.18 1.71
C LEU A 269 -4.35 -0.16 0.22
N TYR A 270 -4.60 -1.43 -0.10
CA TYR A 270 -4.79 -1.87 -1.49
C TYR A 270 -5.97 -1.16 -2.13
N THR A 271 -7.12 -1.10 -1.45
CA THR A 271 -8.29 -0.36 -1.93
C THR A 271 -7.96 1.10 -2.22
N ALA A 272 -7.27 1.78 -1.30
CA ALA A 272 -6.88 3.18 -1.50
C ALA A 272 -5.94 3.36 -2.71
N ILE A 273 -5.00 2.43 -2.94
CA ILE A 273 -4.12 2.44 -4.11
C ILE A 273 -4.93 2.22 -5.39
N ILE A 274 -5.87 1.27 -5.39
CA ILE A 274 -6.73 1.01 -6.55
C ILE A 274 -7.65 2.21 -6.84
N ASP A 275 -8.19 2.87 -5.83
CA ASP A 275 -9.01 4.07 -6.00
C ASP A 275 -8.22 5.22 -6.67
N GLU A 276 -6.94 5.38 -6.33
CA GLU A 276 -6.06 6.36 -6.99
C GLU A 276 -5.78 5.98 -8.46
N LEU A 277 -5.58 4.69 -8.73
CA LEU A 277 -5.32 4.18 -10.08
C LEU A 277 -6.57 4.06 -10.95
N LYS A 278 -7.75 4.01 -10.35
CA LYS A 278 -9.03 3.75 -11.00
C LYS A 278 -9.28 4.64 -12.23
N PRO A 279 -9.11 5.98 -12.19
CA PRO A 279 -9.36 6.82 -13.37
C PRO A 279 -8.45 6.48 -14.55
N LYS A 280 -7.21 6.02 -14.27
CA LYS A 280 -6.29 5.56 -15.32
C LYS A 280 -6.70 4.19 -15.84
N MET A 281 -7.07 3.27 -14.96
CA MET A 281 -7.55 1.93 -15.32
C MET A 281 -8.82 1.99 -16.18
N GLU A 282 -9.79 2.83 -15.80
CA GLU A 282 -11.02 3.07 -16.57
C GLU A 282 -10.70 3.62 -17.96
N LYS A 283 -9.79 4.61 -18.06
CA LYS A 283 -9.34 5.11 -19.36
C LYS A 283 -8.68 4.05 -20.23
N HIS A 284 -7.89 3.15 -19.65
CA HIS A 284 -7.31 2.03 -20.39
C HIS A 284 -8.38 1.03 -20.83
N ALA A 285 -9.34 0.71 -19.98
CA ALA A 285 -10.45 -0.18 -20.33
C ALA A 285 -11.32 0.39 -21.47
N MET A 286 -11.52 1.72 -21.50
CA MET A 286 -12.26 2.40 -22.58
C MET A 286 -11.58 2.31 -23.96
N LEU A 287 -10.29 1.96 -24.03
CA LEU A 287 -9.57 1.78 -25.30
C LEU A 287 -9.72 0.36 -25.88
N LEU A 288 -10.32 -0.57 -25.13
CA LEU A 288 -10.51 -1.93 -25.56
C LEU A 288 -11.72 -2.02 -26.49
N ASP A 289 -11.50 -2.61 -27.67
CA ASP A 289 -12.55 -2.93 -28.63
C ASP A 289 -12.70 -4.45 -28.80
N GLY A 290 -13.60 -4.84 -29.69
CA GLY A 290 -13.87 -6.22 -30.00
C GLY A 290 -14.84 -6.34 -31.17
N LYS A 291 -14.48 -7.16 -32.16
CA LYS A 291 -15.37 -7.46 -33.29
C LYS A 291 -16.28 -8.64 -32.97
N VAL A 292 -15.79 -9.54 -32.12
CA VAL A 292 -16.52 -10.71 -31.68
C VAL A 292 -16.70 -10.61 -30.18
N LEU A 293 -17.94 -10.37 -29.77
CA LEU A 293 -18.29 -10.20 -28.37
C LEU A 293 -18.91 -11.47 -27.81
N LYS A 294 -18.66 -11.73 -26.54
CA LYS A 294 -19.31 -12.80 -25.77
C LYS A 294 -19.88 -12.19 -24.51
N CYS A 295 -21.10 -12.54 -24.11
CA CYS A 295 -21.63 -12.11 -22.82
C CYS A 295 -22.07 -13.25 -21.93
N ASP A 296 -21.96 -13.00 -20.63
CA ASP A 296 -22.45 -13.89 -19.58
C ASP A 296 -22.95 -13.11 -18.36
N HIS A 297 -23.85 -13.74 -17.59
CA HIS A 297 -24.33 -13.26 -16.31
C HIS A 297 -23.71 -14.09 -15.18
N SER A 298 -22.83 -13.47 -14.38
CA SER A 298 -22.31 -14.09 -13.16
C SER A 298 -23.24 -13.83 -11.96
N PHE A 299 -23.66 -14.92 -11.31
CA PHE A 299 -24.48 -14.88 -10.09
C PHE A 299 -23.67 -15.01 -8.80
N LYS A 300 -22.34 -15.22 -8.90
CA LYS A 300 -21.47 -15.33 -7.71
C LYS A 300 -21.20 -13.95 -7.10
N PHE A 301 -20.91 -12.95 -7.93
CA PHE A 301 -20.57 -11.61 -7.46
C PHE A 301 -21.65 -10.94 -6.60
N PRO A 302 -22.95 -10.94 -7.00
CA PRO A 302 -24.00 -10.32 -6.18
C PRO A 302 -24.21 -10.94 -4.80
N LYS A 303 -23.79 -12.19 -4.58
CA LYS A 303 -23.83 -12.83 -3.25
C LYS A 303 -22.91 -12.16 -2.23
N HIS A 304 -21.90 -11.43 -2.70
CA HIS A 304 -20.94 -10.70 -1.87
C HIS A 304 -21.26 -9.20 -1.75
N ILE A 305 -22.38 -8.74 -2.32
CA ILE A 305 -22.83 -7.35 -2.19
C ILE A 305 -23.79 -7.24 -1.00
N ALA A 306 -23.69 -6.14 -0.26
CA ALA A 306 -24.60 -5.84 0.85
C ALA A 306 -26.08 -5.81 0.40
N LYS A 307 -26.94 -6.38 1.23
CA LYS A 307 -28.40 -6.36 1.05
C LYS A 307 -29.00 -5.12 1.72
N ILE A 308 -30.11 -4.62 1.18
CA ILE A 308 -30.90 -3.54 1.78
C ILE A 308 -32.20 -4.18 2.26
N GLU A 309 -32.50 -4.08 3.56
CA GLU A 309 -33.70 -4.70 4.16
C GLU A 309 -33.83 -6.20 3.78
N ASP A 310 -32.72 -6.94 3.84
CA ASP A 310 -32.60 -8.34 3.43
C ASP A 310 -32.87 -8.66 1.94
N ALA A 311 -33.15 -7.64 1.12
CA ALA A 311 -33.29 -7.77 -0.32
C ALA A 311 -31.97 -7.51 -1.06
N GLY A 312 -31.62 -8.40 -1.99
CA GLY A 312 -30.50 -8.20 -2.90
C GLY A 312 -30.83 -7.11 -3.93
N VAL A 313 -30.00 -6.07 -4.01
CA VAL A 313 -30.18 -4.96 -4.96
C VAL A 313 -29.90 -5.40 -6.40
N PHE A 314 -28.93 -6.31 -6.58
CA PHE A 314 -28.51 -6.82 -7.87
C PHE A 314 -28.69 -8.34 -7.91
N THR A 315 -29.16 -8.85 -9.05
CA THR A 315 -29.32 -10.29 -9.29
C THR A 315 -28.09 -10.88 -9.99
N ALA A 316 -27.42 -10.11 -10.86
CA ALA A 316 -26.29 -10.60 -11.65
C ALA A 316 -25.28 -9.50 -11.96
N LEU A 317 -24.04 -9.91 -12.23
CA LEU A 317 -23.02 -9.11 -12.89
C LEU A 317 -22.96 -9.53 -14.37
N PHE A 318 -23.47 -8.69 -15.25
CA PHE A 318 -23.36 -8.90 -16.70
C PHE A 318 -21.96 -8.49 -17.17
N THR A 319 -21.29 -9.37 -17.90
CA THR A 319 -19.95 -9.13 -18.44
C THR A 319 -19.95 -9.37 -19.95
N VAL A 320 -19.25 -8.53 -20.69
CA VAL A 320 -18.96 -8.70 -22.11
C VAL A 320 -17.45 -8.78 -22.30
N THR A 321 -16.98 -9.81 -23.00
CA THR A 321 -15.58 -9.97 -23.41
C THR A 321 -15.44 -9.88 -24.93
N ASN A 322 -14.25 -9.47 -25.39
CA ASN A 322 -13.89 -9.48 -26.80
C ASN A 322 -13.28 -10.84 -27.23
N GLU A 323 -12.80 -10.92 -28.49
CA GLU A 323 -12.12 -12.10 -29.05
C GLU A 323 -10.82 -12.50 -28.32
N TYR A 324 -10.28 -11.63 -27.46
CA TYR A 324 -9.06 -11.85 -26.67
C TYR A 324 -9.37 -12.16 -25.18
N GLU A 325 -10.64 -12.38 -24.84
CA GLU A 325 -11.11 -12.58 -23.46
C GLU A 325 -10.86 -11.37 -22.54
N GLU A 326 -10.70 -10.17 -23.11
CA GLU A 326 -10.60 -8.94 -22.36
C GLU A 326 -11.99 -8.39 -22.07
N ILE A 327 -12.23 -7.92 -20.84
CA ILE A 327 -13.51 -7.34 -20.44
C ILE A 327 -13.66 -5.95 -21.08
N VAL A 328 -14.62 -5.83 -21.99
CA VAL A 328 -14.94 -4.56 -22.69
C VAL A 328 -16.17 -3.86 -22.11
N HIS A 329 -17.03 -4.59 -21.39
CA HIS A 329 -18.18 -4.02 -20.71
C HIS A 329 -18.56 -4.84 -19.49
N GLN A 330 -18.96 -4.17 -18.42
CA GLN A 330 -19.45 -4.86 -17.22
C GLN A 330 -20.49 -4.00 -16.48
N ALA A 331 -21.59 -4.62 -16.06
CA ALA A 331 -22.67 -3.91 -15.37
C ALA A 331 -23.39 -4.81 -14.35
N LEU A 332 -23.62 -4.26 -13.14
CA LEU A 332 -24.52 -4.88 -12.16
C LEU A 332 -25.96 -4.63 -12.57
N VAL A 333 -26.76 -5.70 -12.61
CA VAL A 333 -28.16 -5.66 -13.06
C VAL A 333 -29.13 -6.18 -12.00
N PRO A 334 -30.30 -5.55 -11.82
CA PRO A 334 -31.30 -5.97 -10.84
C PRO A 334 -32.01 -7.25 -11.25
N SER A 335 -31.97 -7.64 -12.53
CA SER A 335 -32.53 -8.91 -13.01
C SER A 335 -31.74 -9.44 -14.22
N LYS A 336 -32.03 -10.67 -14.65
CA LYS A 336 -31.46 -11.30 -15.85
C LYS A 336 -31.94 -10.67 -17.17
N SER A 337 -32.86 -9.70 -17.11
CA SER A 337 -33.41 -9.08 -18.32
C SER A 337 -32.42 -8.09 -18.94
N LEU A 338 -32.17 -8.24 -20.24
CA LEU A 338 -31.30 -7.32 -20.98
C LEU A 338 -31.83 -5.88 -21.05
N ILE A 339 -33.10 -5.63 -20.73
CA ILE A 339 -33.67 -4.27 -20.77
C ILE A 339 -32.89 -3.28 -19.89
N TYR A 340 -32.37 -3.76 -18.75
CA TYR A 340 -31.56 -2.96 -17.82
C TYR A 340 -30.16 -2.62 -18.38
N LEU A 341 -29.73 -3.32 -19.43
CA LEU A 341 -28.45 -3.09 -20.11
C LEU A 341 -28.57 -2.18 -21.32
N LYS A 342 -29.79 -1.81 -21.74
CA LYS A 342 -30.01 -1.04 -22.98
C LYS A 342 -29.18 0.24 -23.01
N HIS A 343 -29.25 1.03 -21.95
CA HIS A 343 -28.52 2.29 -21.88
C HIS A 343 -27.00 2.07 -21.84
N SER A 344 -26.53 1.06 -21.11
CA SER A 344 -25.10 0.80 -20.94
C SER A 344 -24.45 0.27 -22.22
N LEU A 345 -25.15 -0.61 -22.96
CA LEU A 345 -24.71 -1.10 -24.28
C LEU A 345 -24.82 -0.03 -25.37
N GLN A 346 -25.81 0.85 -25.31
CA GLN A 346 -25.85 2.03 -26.19
C GLN A 346 -24.64 2.94 -25.98
N LYS A 347 -24.24 3.17 -24.72
CA LYS A 347 -23.01 3.91 -24.39
C LYS A 347 -21.76 3.21 -24.89
N MET A 348 -21.72 1.88 -24.85
CA MET A 348 -20.65 1.10 -25.46
C MET A 348 -20.58 1.33 -26.97
N LYS A 349 -21.72 1.29 -27.70
CA LYS A 349 -21.76 1.63 -29.14
C LYS A 349 -21.24 3.04 -29.42
N GLU A 350 -21.73 4.04 -28.67
CA GLU A 350 -21.28 5.43 -28.81
C GLU A 350 -19.76 5.56 -28.61
N ALA A 351 -19.18 4.80 -27.66
CA ALA A 351 -17.74 4.77 -27.45
C ALA A 351 -16.99 4.17 -28.66
N TYR A 352 -17.50 3.11 -29.27
CA TYR A 352 -16.92 2.54 -30.48
C TYR A 352 -16.86 3.56 -31.61
N GLU A 353 -17.94 4.33 -31.83
CA GLU A 353 -17.99 5.40 -32.83
C GLU A 353 -17.00 6.51 -32.50
N LEU A 354 -16.98 6.97 -31.25
CA LEU A 354 -16.13 8.06 -30.78
C LEU A 354 -14.64 7.76 -30.98
N TYR A 355 -14.22 6.53 -30.71
CA TYR A 355 -12.83 6.11 -30.81
C TYR A 355 -12.46 5.53 -32.19
N GLY A 356 -13.42 5.43 -33.11
CA GLY A 356 -13.19 4.89 -34.46
C GLY A 356 -12.94 3.39 -34.48
N HIS A 357 -13.43 2.65 -33.48
CA HIS A 357 -13.36 1.20 -33.42
C HIS A 357 -14.31 0.56 -34.45
N GLN A 358 -13.97 -0.65 -34.88
CA GLN A 358 -14.88 -1.41 -35.76
C GLN A 358 -16.04 -1.95 -34.94
N MET A 359 -17.26 -1.78 -35.47
CA MET A 359 -18.47 -2.28 -34.81
C MET A 359 -18.45 -3.81 -34.68
N PRO A 360 -19.05 -4.36 -33.61
CA PRO A 360 -19.16 -5.80 -33.43
C PRO A 360 -19.91 -6.47 -34.59
N VAL A 361 -19.37 -7.56 -35.12
CA VAL A 361 -19.97 -8.35 -36.22
C VAL A 361 -20.54 -9.68 -35.73
N ALA A 362 -20.21 -10.08 -34.51
CA ALA A 362 -20.77 -11.26 -33.86
C ALA A 362 -20.92 -11.02 -32.36
N PHE A 363 -22.00 -11.54 -31.79
CA PHE A 363 -22.28 -11.48 -30.36
C PHE A 363 -22.78 -12.84 -29.87
N PHE A 364 -21.99 -13.51 -29.02
CA PHE A 364 -22.30 -14.81 -28.45
C PHE A 364 -23.04 -14.67 -27.11
N THR A 365 -24.12 -15.42 -26.96
CA THR A 365 -24.97 -15.50 -25.76
C THR A 365 -25.61 -16.89 -25.69
N ASP A 366 -25.88 -17.38 -24.48
CA ASP A 366 -26.54 -18.66 -24.24
C ASP A 366 -28.00 -18.68 -24.71
N ASN A 367 -28.67 -17.53 -24.73
CA ASN A 367 -30.08 -17.42 -25.13
C ASN A 367 -30.30 -16.58 -26.38
N VAL A 368 -29.76 -17.07 -27.49
CA VAL A 368 -29.82 -16.40 -28.81
C VAL A 368 -31.25 -16.00 -29.18
N GLN A 369 -32.24 -16.85 -28.90
CA GLN A 369 -33.64 -16.56 -29.30
C GLN A 369 -34.23 -15.34 -28.60
N SER A 370 -33.95 -15.14 -27.30
CA SER A 370 -34.44 -13.97 -26.57
C SER A 370 -33.63 -12.71 -26.87
N ASP A 371 -32.32 -12.87 -27.05
CA ASP A 371 -31.38 -11.76 -27.00
C ASP A 371 -31.17 -11.12 -28.37
N LYS A 372 -31.34 -11.90 -29.45
CA LYS A 372 -31.06 -11.48 -30.83
C LYS A 372 -31.71 -10.13 -31.18
N ARG A 373 -33.03 -10.01 -31.03
CA ARG A 373 -33.76 -8.77 -31.37
C ARG A 373 -33.29 -7.57 -30.55
N PHE A 374 -32.87 -7.80 -29.31
CA PHE A 374 -32.41 -6.74 -28.42
C PHE A 374 -31.02 -6.25 -28.83
N LEU A 375 -30.09 -7.17 -29.10
CA LEU A 375 -28.71 -6.85 -29.47
C LEU A 375 -28.62 -6.25 -30.88
N GLU A 376 -29.31 -6.81 -31.88
CA GLU A 376 -29.42 -6.25 -33.24
C GLU A 376 -30.09 -4.86 -33.22
N GLY A 377 -30.97 -4.60 -32.25
CA GLY A 377 -31.59 -3.28 -32.07
C GLY A 377 -30.64 -2.22 -31.51
N ILE A 378 -29.47 -2.60 -30.99
CA ILE A 378 -28.42 -1.70 -30.50
C ILE A 378 -27.29 -1.63 -31.54
N PHE A 379 -26.73 -2.79 -31.89
CA PHE A 379 -25.62 -2.93 -32.83
C PHE A 379 -26.15 -3.37 -34.19
N GLU A 380 -26.29 -2.42 -35.11
CA GLU A 380 -26.85 -2.64 -36.46
C GLU A 380 -26.00 -3.54 -37.36
N SER A 381 -24.76 -3.81 -36.96
CA SER A 381 -23.80 -4.65 -37.68
C SER A 381 -23.89 -6.15 -37.36
N LEU A 382 -24.73 -6.55 -36.40
CA LEU A 382 -24.92 -7.94 -35.96
C LEU A 382 -25.86 -8.76 -36.83
#